data_AF-A0A9X3CUN2-F1
#
_entry.id   AF-A0A9X3CUN2-F1
#
_cell.length_a   1.000
_cell.length_b   1.000
_cell.length_c   1.000
_cell.angle_alpha   90.00
_cell.angle_beta   90.00
_cell.angle_gamma   90.00
#
_symmetry.space_group_name_H-M   'P 1'
#
loop_
_entity.id
_entity.type
_entity.pdbx_description
1 polymer ?
#
loop_
_entity_poly.entity_id
_entity_poly.type
_entity_poly.pdbx_seq_one_letter_code
_entity_poly.pdbx_strand_id
1 'polypeptide(L)'
;MNSFPKLLQYQEVLSIWAGSKIKTNEDFETYCDCDFDFIEILLLFESRFSLNLLESTVVRHDFQTVSNFLVWLTRQPGAAGSYIPFQTHEPEIWHVSEVL
;
A
#
# COMPACT_ATOMS: atom_id res chain seq x y z
N MET A 1 22.55 -1.73 -3.61
CA MET A 1 22.30 -0.68 -4.64
C MET A 1 20.79 -0.50 -4.74
N ASN A 2 20.26 0.58 -4.17
CA ASN A 2 18.84 0.94 -4.35
C ASN A 2 18.68 1.33 -5.81
N SER A 3 18.04 0.47 -6.60
CA SER A 3 17.78 0.78 -8.00
C SER A 3 16.78 1.94 -8.05
N PHE A 4 17.27 3.15 -8.32
CA PHE A 4 16.50 4.35 -8.65
C PHE A 4 15.15 4.10 -9.39
N PRO A 5 15.05 3.19 -10.37
CA PRO A 5 13.77 2.87 -11.02
C PRO A 5 12.67 2.36 -10.07
N LYS A 6 12.99 1.61 -9.02
CA LYS A 6 11.98 1.11 -8.06
C LYS A 6 11.36 2.22 -7.22
N LEU A 7 12.16 3.23 -6.86
CA LEU A 7 11.71 4.37 -6.05
C LEU A 7 10.69 5.22 -6.81
N LEU A 8 10.92 5.45 -8.11
CA LEU A 8 9.98 6.14 -8.98
C LEU A 8 8.67 5.35 -9.14
N GLN A 9 8.74 4.04 -9.33
CA GLN A 9 7.56 3.18 -9.42
C GLN A 9 6.75 3.19 -8.12
N TYR A 10 7.41 3.16 -6.96
CA TYR A 10 6.74 3.24 -5.67
C TYR A 10 6.06 4.59 -5.47
N GLN A 11 6.72 5.69 -5.82
CA GLN A 11 6.12 7.02 -5.76
C GLN A 11 4.89 7.14 -6.68
N GLU A 12 4.95 6.56 -7.88
CA GLU A 12 3.85 6.57 -8.84
C GLU A 12 2.64 5.79 -8.30
N VAL A 13 2.85 4.58 -7.76
CA VAL A 13 1.78 3.78 -7.16
C VAL A 13 1.13 4.49 -5.97
N LEU A 14 1.94 5.10 -5.09
CA LEU A 14 1.40 5.86 -3.97
C LEU A 14 0.62 7.10 -4.43
N SER A 15 1.09 7.78 -5.49
CA SER A 15 0.38 8.93 -6.08
C SER A 15 -0.97 8.54 -6.66
N ILE A 16 -1.07 7.35 -7.28
CA ILE A 16 -2.33 6.82 -7.81
C ILE A 16 -3.30 6.54 -6.66
N TRP A 17 -2.84 5.90 -5.58
CA TRP A 17 -3.67 5.63 -4.40
C TRP A 17 -4.17 6.92 -3.74
N ALA A 18 -3.29 7.91 -3.55
CA ALA A 18 -3.64 9.19 -2.94
C ALA A 18 -4.48 10.11 -3.85
N GLY A 19 -4.72 9.72 -5.11
CA GLY A 19 -5.44 10.55 -6.09
C GLY A 19 -4.75 11.88 -6.43
N SER A 20 -3.46 12.04 -6.09
CA SER A 20 -2.71 13.28 -6.25
C SER A 20 -1.22 13.04 -6.42
N LYS A 21 -0.51 14.03 -6.99
CA LYS A 21 0.92 13.92 -7.22
C LYS A 21 1.69 14.10 -5.91
N ILE A 22 2.28 13.03 -5.41
CA ILE A 22 3.06 13.04 -4.17
C ILE A 22 4.47 13.59 -4.41
N LYS A 23 4.97 14.42 -3.49
CA LYS A 23 6.38 14.79 -3.43
C LYS A 23 7.09 14.03 -2.30
N THR A 24 8.33 13.61 -2.56
CA THR A 24 9.08 12.76 -1.63
C THR A 24 9.55 13.49 -0.36
N ASN A 25 9.66 14.82 -0.42
CA ASN A 25 10.07 15.67 0.70
C ASN A 25 8.91 16.14 1.59
N GLU A 26 7.68 15.76 1.27
CA GLU A 26 6.51 16.06 2.09
C GLU A 26 6.39 15.08 3.25
N ASP A 27 5.72 15.53 4.30
CA ASP A 27 5.43 14.72 5.48
C ASP A 27 4.54 13.54 5.08
N PHE A 28 4.88 12.34 5.52
CA PHE A 28 4.12 11.14 5.15
C PHE A 28 2.68 11.22 5.63
N GLU A 29 2.46 11.82 6.80
CA GLU A 29 1.14 12.06 7.38
C GLU A 29 0.26 13.01 6.56
N THR A 30 0.80 13.72 5.56
CA THR A 30 -0.05 14.52 4.63
C THR A 30 -0.92 13.64 3.74
N TYR A 31 -0.50 12.38 3.53
CA TYR A 31 -1.16 11.43 2.64
C TYR A 31 -1.70 10.21 3.39
N CYS A 32 -1.27 9.99 4.62
CA CYS A 32 -1.59 8.84 5.43
C CYS A 32 -2.01 9.34 6.82
N ASP A 33 -3.28 9.71 6.93
CA ASP A 33 -3.83 10.42 8.08
C ASP A 33 -4.10 9.47 9.25
N CYS A 34 -4.39 8.19 8.96
CA CYS A 34 -4.73 7.20 9.97
C CYS A 34 -4.11 5.82 9.71
N ASP A 35 -4.23 4.94 10.70
CA ASP A 35 -3.67 3.59 10.63
C ASP A 35 -4.38 2.72 9.58
N PHE A 36 -5.65 3.02 9.26
CA PHE A 36 -6.35 2.35 8.16
C PHE A 36 -5.71 2.66 6.81
N ASP A 37 -5.42 3.94 6.53
CA ASP A 37 -4.69 4.34 5.32
C ASP A 37 -3.34 3.64 5.24
N PHE A 38 -2.63 3.57 6.36
CA PHE A 38 -1.33 2.92 6.43
C PHE A 38 -1.43 1.44 6.05
N ILE A 39 -2.38 0.71 6.64
CA ILE A 39 -2.62 -0.71 6.33
C ILE A 39 -3.02 -0.90 4.86
N GLU A 40 -3.89 -0.04 4.32
CA GLU A 40 -4.27 -0.09 2.90
C GLU A 40 -3.07 0.12 1.96
N ILE A 41 -2.21 1.09 2.28
CA ILE A 41 -0.97 1.33 1.54
C ILE A 41 -0.07 0.08 1.63
N LEU A 42 0.13 -0.52 2.81
CA LEU A 42 0.95 -1.73 2.93
C LEU A 42 0.39 -2.87 2.06
N LEU A 43 -0.92 -3.15 2.14
CA LEU A 43 -1.59 -4.17 1.32
C LEU A 43 -1.44 -3.91 -0.18
N LEU A 44 -1.60 -2.65 -0.61
CA LEU A 44 -1.41 -2.24 -2.00
C LEU A 44 0.00 -2.60 -2.48
N PHE A 45 1.02 -2.27 -1.69
CA PHE A 45 2.42 -2.50 -2.07
C PHE A 45 2.82 -3.99 -2.00
N GLU A 46 2.34 -4.73 -1.01
CA GLU A 46 2.51 -6.19 -0.96
C GLU A 46 1.94 -6.86 -2.21
N SER A 47 0.71 -6.51 -2.57
CA SER A 47 0.02 -7.03 -3.74
C SER A 47 0.76 -6.71 -5.04
N ARG A 48 1.07 -5.42 -5.24
CA ARG A 48 1.61 -4.90 -6.49
C ARG A 48 3.06 -5.35 -6.74
N PHE A 49 3.84 -5.52 -5.68
CA PHE A 49 5.28 -5.74 -5.77
C PHE A 49 5.77 -7.05 -5.15
N SER A 50 4.84 -7.90 -4.66
CA SER A 50 5.16 -9.15 -3.98
C SER A 50 6.14 -8.94 -2.83
N LEU A 51 5.82 -8.00 -1.95
CA LEU A 51 6.59 -7.69 -0.74
C LEU A 51 5.96 -8.36 0.49
N ASN A 52 6.71 -8.43 1.58
CA ASN A 52 6.20 -8.80 2.90
C ASN A 52 6.34 -7.59 3.84
N LEU A 53 5.23 -6.88 4.06
CA LEU A 53 5.17 -5.58 4.74
C LEU A 53 4.35 -5.63 6.04
N LEU A 54 3.22 -6.37 6.05
CA LEU A 54 2.32 -6.47 7.20
C LEU A 54 2.93 -7.26 8.36
N GLU A 55 3.90 -8.14 8.09
CA GLU A 55 4.67 -8.81 9.14
C GLU A 55 5.72 -7.89 9.80
N SER A 56 5.92 -6.68 9.27
CA SER A 56 6.84 -5.70 9.84
C SER A 56 6.29 -5.13 11.15
N THR A 57 7.19 -4.80 12.08
CA THR A 57 6.84 -4.12 13.34
C THR A 57 6.70 -2.60 13.20
N VAL A 58 6.87 -2.06 11.98
CA VAL A 58 6.81 -0.62 11.75
C VAL A 58 5.37 -0.12 11.82
N VAL A 59 5.22 1.08 12.35
CA VAL A 59 3.95 1.80 12.41
C VAL A 59 4.03 3.06 11.55
N ARG A 60 2.87 3.64 11.24
CA ARG A 60 2.74 4.87 10.43
C ARG A 60 3.67 5.99 10.89
N HIS A 61 3.77 6.18 12.21
CA HIS A 61 4.59 7.22 12.84
C HIS A 61 6.11 7.00 12.72
N ASP A 62 6.58 5.83 12.27
CA ASP A 62 8.00 5.60 12.02
C ASP A 62 8.50 6.33 10.76
N PHE A 63 7.58 6.85 9.93
CA PHE A 63 7.89 7.51 8.67
C PHE A 63 7.59 9.02 8.75
N GLN A 64 8.63 9.83 8.91
CA GLN A 64 8.50 11.29 8.93
C GLN A 64 8.14 11.83 7.55
N THR A 65 8.90 11.43 6.52
CA THR A 65 8.69 11.89 5.14
C THR A 65 8.28 10.73 4.24
N VAL A 66 7.60 11.05 3.13
CA VAL A 66 7.34 10.09 2.06
C VAL A 66 8.62 9.40 1.61
N SER A 67 9.73 10.13 1.50
CA SER A 67 11.02 9.54 1.12
C SER A 67 11.49 8.47 2.09
N ASN A 68 11.24 8.61 3.39
CA ASN A 68 11.62 7.59 4.37
C ASN A 68 10.84 6.30 4.13
N PHE A 69 9.53 6.41 3.92
CA PHE A 69 8.66 5.29 3.60
C PHE A 69 9.08 4.58 2.30
N LEU A 70 9.28 5.32 1.20
CA LEU A 70 9.65 4.73 -0.08
C LEU A 70 11.04 4.06 -0.03
N VAL A 71 12.00 4.63 0.69
CA VAL A 71 13.31 4.00 0.89
C VAL A 71 13.18 2.73 1.73
N TRP A 72 12.34 2.73 2.77
CA TRP A 72 12.08 1.55 3.57
C TRP A 72 11.50 0.40 2.71
N LEU A 73 10.55 0.68 1.81
CA LEU A 73 10.00 -0.30 0.87
C LEU A 73 11.08 -0.99 0.02
N THR A 74 12.11 -0.26 -0.43
CA THR A 74 13.19 -0.84 -1.25
C THR A 74 14.05 -1.89 -0.53
N ARG A 75 13.95 -1.96 0.81
CA ARG A 75 14.71 -2.87 1.66
C ARG A 75 13.90 -4.09 2.09
N GLN A 76 12.61 -4.14 1.75
CA GLN A 76 11.73 -5.20 2.21
C GLN A 76 12.00 -6.50 1.46
N PRO A 77 11.94 -7.64 2.16
CA PRO A 77 12.06 -8.93 1.51
C PRO A 77 10.88 -9.14 0.55
N GLY A 78 11.13 -9.87 -0.53
CA GLY A 78 10.04 -10.37 -1.36
C GLY A 78 9.21 -11.40 -0.57
N ALA A 79 7.91 -11.47 -0.85
CA ALA A 79 7.04 -12.49 -0.30
C ALA A 79 7.56 -13.89 -0.69
N ALA A 80 7.73 -14.78 0.29
CA ALA A 80 8.20 -16.15 0.08
C ALA A 80 7.14 -17.07 -0.55
N GLY A 81 5.93 -16.55 -0.81
CA GLY A 81 4.82 -17.26 -1.43
C GLY A 81 4.04 -16.36 -2.39
N SER A 82 3.20 -16.97 -3.22
CA SER A 82 2.23 -16.25 -4.04
C SER A 82 1.29 -15.46 -3.12
N TYR A 83 1.39 -14.14 -3.14
CA TYR A 83 0.42 -13.25 -2.51
C TYR A 83 -0.98 -13.63 -3.01
N ILE A 84 -1.87 -13.99 -2.10
CA ILE A 84 -3.29 -14.20 -2.39
C ILE A 84 -3.98 -12.91 -1.97
N PRO A 85 -4.42 -12.06 -2.92
CA PRO A 85 -5.18 -10.87 -2.57
C PRO A 85 -6.40 -11.26 -1.73
N PHE A 86 -6.80 -10.38 -0.82
CA PHE A 86 -8.16 -10.44 -0.30
C PHE A 86 -9.11 -10.43 -1.51
N GLN A 87 -9.83 -11.54 -1.70
CA GLN A 87 -10.87 -11.59 -2.71
C GLN A 87 -11.88 -10.51 -2.33
N THR A 88 -12.06 -9.52 -3.19
CA THR A 88 -13.22 -8.64 -3.12
C THR A 88 -14.43 -9.55 -3.14
N HIS A 89 -15.13 -9.66 -2.01
CA HIS A 89 -16.44 -10.29 -1.98
C HIS A 89 -17.29 -9.60 -3.05
N GLU A 90 -17.62 -10.32 -4.12
CA GLU A 90 -18.67 -9.86 -5.01
C GLU A 90 -19.92 -9.66 -4.13
N PRO A 91 -20.61 -8.51 -4.23
CA PRO A 91 -21.82 -8.31 -3.45
C PRO A 91 -22.78 -9.44 -3.79
N GLU A 92 -23.19 -10.22 -2.78
CA GLU A 92 -24.22 -11.23 -2.94
C GLU A 92 -25.47 -10.54 -3.49
N ILE A 93 -25.78 -10.78 -4.76
CA ILE A 93 -27.03 -10.32 -5.36
C ILE A 93 -28.13 -11.18 -4.73
N TRP A 94 -28.76 -10.66 -3.67
CA TRP A 94 -29.97 -11.24 -3.13
C TRP A 94 -31.07 -11.08 -4.17
N HIS A 95 -31.33 -12.15 -4.93
CA HIS A 95 -32.56 -12.25 -5.72
C HIS A 95 -33.74 -12.28 -4.75
N VAL A 96 -34.33 -11.10 -4.51
CA VAL A 96 -35.64 -11.01 -3.88
C VAL A 96 -36.62 -11.63 -4.87
N SER A 97 -36.93 -12.90 -4.68
CA SER A 97 -38.07 -13.52 -5.32
C SER A 97 -39.30 -12.90 -4.66
N GLU A 98 -39.89 -11.90 -5.31
CA GLU A 98 -41.23 -11.42 -4.97
C GLU A 98 -42.20 -12.58 -5.18
N VAL A 99 -42.55 -13.24 -4.08
CA VAL A 99 -43.71 -14.13 -4.02
C VAL A 99 -44.85 -13.28 -3.48
N LEU A 100 -45.65 -12.69 -4.37
CA LEU A 100 -47.10 -12.48 -4.22
C LEU A 100 -47.76 -12.35 -5.59
#